data_AF-A0A8J7AR48-F1
#
_entry.id   AF-A0A8J7AR48-F1
#
_cell.length_a   1.000
_cell.length_b   1.000
_cell.length_c   1.000
_cell.angle_alpha   90.00
_cell.angle_beta   90.00
_cell.angle_gamma   90.00
#
_symmetry.space_group_name_H-M   'P 1'
#
loop_
_entity.id
_entity.type
_entity.pdbx_description
1 polymer ?
#
loop_
_entity_poly.entity_id
_entity_poly.type
_entity_poly.pdbx_seq_one_letter_code
_entity_poly.pdbx_strand_id
1 'polypeptide(L)' 'MAIVVHIDLIDGKIWIQRDGTEEGIAADLERAGIPKDHIVLGFRSPEVRPYTGYAVA' A
#
# COMPACT_ATOMS: atom_id res chain seq x y z
N MET A 1 6.85 0.36 -21.81
CA MET A 1 7.10 -0.49 -20.62
C MET A 1 6.08 -0.11 -19.56
N ALA A 2 5.38 -1.06 -18.93
CA ALA A 2 4.45 -0.76 -17.83
C ALA A 2 5.18 -0.75 -16.49
N ILE A 3 4.77 0.11 -15.54
CA ILE A 3 5.36 0.20 -14.19
C ILE A 3 4.77 -0.90 -13.32
N VAL A 4 5.50 -1.96 -12.97
CA VAL A 4 4.92 -3.08 -12.19
C VAL A 4 4.49 -2.65 -10.79
N VAL A 5 5.34 -1.91 -10.06
CA VAL A 5 5.07 -1.40 -8.71
C VAL A 5 5.45 0.08 -8.66
N HIS A 6 4.60 0.91 -8.05
CA HIS A 6 4.90 2.31 -7.73
C HIS A 6 4.53 2.57 -6.27
N ILE A 7 5.53 3.02 -5.49
CA ILE A 7 5.40 3.34 -4.08
C ILE A 7 5.90 4.77 -3.84
N ASP A 8 5.16 5.53 -3.03
CA ASP A 8 5.61 6.81 -2.47
C ASP A 8 5.82 6.68 -0.95
N LEU A 9 6.69 7.52 -0.39
CA LEU A 9 6.80 7.72 1.07
C LEU A 9 6.21 9.09 1.40
N ILE A 10 5.03 9.11 2.04
CA ILE A 10 4.28 10.34 2.35
C ILE A 10 3.95 10.29 3.83
N ASP A 11 4.29 11.36 4.57
CA ASP A 11 4.04 11.50 6.01
C ASP A 11 4.50 10.29 6.85
N GLY A 12 5.65 9.71 6.47
CA GLY A 12 6.24 8.56 7.14
C GLY A 12 5.57 7.21 6.85
N LYS A 13 4.63 7.17 5.89
CA LYS A 13 3.91 5.96 5.49
C LYS A 13 4.21 5.55 4.06
N ILE A 14 4.09 4.25 3.82
CA ILE A 14 4.34 3.62 2.52
C ILE A 14 3.03 3.63 1.74
N TRP A 15 2.98 4.41 0.66
CA TRP A 15 1.81 4.52 -0.21
C TRP A 15 1.99 3.67 -1.46
N ILE A 16 1.24 2.58 -1.57
CA ILE A 16 1.24 1.72 -2.76
C ILE A 16 0.30 2.35 -3.80
N GLN A 17 0.85 2.99 -4.82
CA GLN A 17 0.10 3.66 -5.88
C GLN A 17 -0.27 2.72 -7.04
N ARG A 18 0.56 1.70 -7.25
CA ARG A 18 0.31 0.61 -8.20
C ARG A 18 0.95 -0.67 -7.69
N ASP A 19 0.21 -1.76 -7.84
CA ASP A 19 0.68 -3.11 -7.57
C ASP A 19 0.23 -4.05 -8.69
N GLY A 20 1.19 -4.53 -9.47
CA GLY A 20 0.99 -5.49 -10.55
C GLY A 20 1.46 -6.90 -10.20
N THR A 21 1.74 -7.18 -8.92
CA THR A 21 2.13 -8.51 -8.44
C THR A 21 0.90 -9.36 -8.11
N GLU A 22 1.04 -10.68 -8.18
CA GLU A 22 -0.06 -11.62 -7.85
C GLU A 22 -0.28 -11.72 -6.34
N GLU A 23 0.81 -11.82 -5.56
CA GLU A 23 0.75 -11.96 -4.09
C GLU A 23 0.44 -10.63 -3.38
N GLY A 24 0.81 -9.49 -3.99
CA GLY A 24 0.58 -8.15 -3.45
C GLY A 24 1.71 -7.68 -2.53
N ILE A 25 2.30 -6.54 -2.86
CA ILE A 25 3.40 -5.92 -2.10
C ILE A 25 2.98 -5.56 -0.66
N ALA A 26 1.71 -5.28 -0.42
CA ALA A 26 1.22 -5.03 0.95
C ALA A 26 1.50 -6.22 1.88
N ALA A 27 1.30 -7.47 1.41
CA ALA A 27 1.57 -8.67 2.18
C ALA A 27 3.08 -8.88 2.41
N ASP A 28 3.91 -8.53 1.43
CA ASP A 28 5.38 -8.61 1.54
C ASP A 28 5.92 -7.66 2.61
N LEU A 29 5.39 -6.43 2.65
CA LEU A 29 5.75 -5.42 3.66
C LEU A 29 5.34 -5.88 5.06
N GLU A 30 4.17 -6.49 5.22
CA GLU A 30 3.74 -7.09 6.49
C GLU A 30 4.69 -8.21 6.92
N ARG A 31 5.06 -9.12 6.02
CA ARG A 31 6.02 -10.20 6.30
C ARG A 31 7.41 -9.67 6.66
N ALA A 32 7.78 -8.52 6.12
CA ALA A 32 9.01 -7.81 6.49
C ALA A 32 8.91 -7.09 7.85
N GLY A 33 7.77 -7.15 8.53
CA GLY A 33 7.54 -6.59 9.86
C GLY A 33 6.99 -5.16 9.86
N ILE A 34 6.52 -4.65 8.72
CA ILE A 34 5.93 -3.32 8.64
C ILE A 34 4.47 -3.38 9.11
N PRO A 35 4.10 -2.60 10.14
CA PRO A 35 2.71 -2.54 10.62
C PRO A 35 1.73 -2.07 9.54
N LYS A 36 0.51 -2.61 9.53
CA LYS A 36 -0.53 -2.25 8.55
C LYS A 36 -0.92 -0.77 8.58
N ASP A 37 -0.84 -0.12 9.74
CA ASP A 37 -1.13 1.29 9.94
C ASP A 37 0.00 2.23 9.43
N HIS A 38 1.11 1.66 8.96
CA HIS A 38 2.18 2.37 8.24
C HIS A 38 2.08 2.21 6.71
N ILE A 39 1.12 1.42 6.21
CA ILE A 39 0.94 1.13 4.78
C ILE A 39 -0.39 1.72 4.34
N VAL A 40 -0.40 2.48 3.24
CA VAL A 40 -1.60 3.02 2.61
C VAL A 40 -1.77 2.37 1.24
N LEU A 41 -2.95 1.79 0.99
CA LEU A 41 -3.32 1.30 -0.33
C LEU A 41 -3.75 2.48 -1.22
N GLY A 42 -2.77 3.25 -1.69
CA GLY A 42 -2.95 4.48 -2.49
C GLY A 42 -3.80 4.28 -3.75
N PHE A 43 -3.68 3.10 -4.38
CA PHE A 43 -4.48 2.70 -5.55
C PHE A 43 -5.98 2.50 -5.26
N ARG A 44 -6.40 2.46 -3.98
CA ARG A 44 -7.81 2.44 -3.59
C ARG A 44 -8.31 3.88 -3.41
N SER A 45 -9.56 4.13 -3.83
CA SER A 45 -10.24 5.40 -3.58
C SER A 45 -10.24 5.74 -2.08
N PRO A 46 -10.09 7.03 -1.70
CA PRO A 46 -10.04 7.44 -0.29
C PRO A 46 -11.19 6.90 0.57
N GLU A 47 -12.39 6.86 0.02
CA GLU A 47 -13.60 6.34 0.67
C GLU A 47 -13.58 4.84 0.99
N VAL A 48 -12.77 4.05 0.27
CA VAL A 48 -12.65 2.59 0.48
C VAL A 48 -11.59 2.27 1.52
N ARG A 49 -10.55 3.11 1.67
CA ARG A 49 -9.38 2.85 2.52
C ARG A 49 -9.74 2.49 3.97
N PRO A 50 -10.72 3.13 4.64
CA PRO A 50 -11.13 2.77 6.00
C PRO A 50 -11.58 1.32 6.16
N TYR A 51 -12.03 0.67 5.09
CA TYR A 51 -12.54 -0.70 5.10
C TYR A 51 -11.48 -1.74 4.69
N THR A 52 -10.24 -1.31 4.40
CA THR A 52 -9.17 -2.19 3.90
C THR A 52 -8.35 -2.85 5.02
N GLY A 53 -8.43 -2.34 6.24
CA GLY A 53 -7.57 -2.77 7.35
C GLY A 53 -6.14 -2.23 7.30
N TYR A 54 -5.83 -1.36 6.34
CA TYR A 54 -4.58 -0.59 6.23
C TYR A 54 -4.82 0.88 6.61
N ALA A 55 -3.76 1.70 6.62
CA ALA A 55 -3.88 3.12 6.88
C ALA A 55 -4.70 3.86 5.80
N VAL A 56 -5.38 4.93 6.23
CA VAL A 56 -6.25 5.76 5.39
C VAL A 56 -5.50 6.87 4.65
N ALA A 57 -4.43 7.36 5.27
CA ALA A 57 -3.48 8.36 4.82
C ALA A 57 -2.19 8.21 5.62
#